data_AF-X1T259-F1
#
_entry.id   AF-X1T259-F1
#
_cell.length_a   1.000
_cell.length_b   1.000
_cell.length_c   1.000
_cell.angle_alpha   90.00
_cell.angle_beta   90.00
_cell.angle_gamma   90.00
#
_symmetry.space_group_name_H-M   'P 1'
#
loop_
_entity.id
_entity.type
_entity.pdbx_description
1 polymer ?
#
loop_
_entity_poly.entity_id
_entity_poly.type
_entity_poly.pdbx_seq_one_letter_code
_entity_poly.pdbx_strand_id
1 'polypeptide(L)'
;GTSEEKHFIQFINGIIEKLEKYSEIYLVRNAKLFKIYRFSDGKPIEPDFVLFLKEKGMETFIQYQLFIEPKGKQLLQIDKWKEDFLREIENKHTLQILSENENYKIIGMPFYNEDTKGNFINLFNEKLGLN
;
A
#
# COMPACT_ATOMS: atom_id res chain seq x y z
N GLY A 1 2.66 14.09 -12.20
CA GLY A 1 3.09 13.54 -10.91
C GLY A 1 4.44 14.08 -10.51
N THR A 2 4.83 13.89 -9.25
CA THR A 2 6.14 14.29 -8.73
C THR A 2 7.26 13.34 -9.19
N SER A 3 8.52 13.67 -8.92
CA SER A 3 9.65 12.76 -9.14
C SER A 3 9.51 11.46 -8.34
N GLU A 4 9.01 11.56 -7.10
CA GLU A 4 8.84 10.44 -6.17
C GLU A 4 7.76 9.48 -6.69
N GLU A 5 6.62 10.01 -7.15
CA GLU A 5 5.59 9.19 -7.78
C GLU A 5 6.13 8.47 -9.04
N LYS A 6 6.95 9.14 -9.86
CA LYS A 6 7.56 8.53 -11.04
C LYS A 6 8.52 7.39 -10.68
N HIS A 7 9.38 7.59 -9.68
CA HIS A 7 10.29 6.54 -9.21
C HIS A 7 9.52 5.34 -8.66
N PHE A 8 8.45 5.58 -7.90
CA PHE A 8 7.60 4.52 -7.40
C PHE A 8 6.91 3.73 -8.53
N ILE A 9 6.37 4.40 -9.55
CA ILE A 9 5.78 3.72 -10.71
C ILE A 9 6.84 2.88 -11.44
N GLN A 10 8.06 3.40 -11.62
CA GLN A 10 9.16 2.64 -12.23
C GLN A 10 9.52 1.40 -11.39
N PHE A 11 9.54 1.52 -10.07
CA PHE A 11 9.74 0.37 -9.18
C PHE A 11 8.66 -0.69 -9.39
N ILE A 12 7.37 -0.34 -9.34
CA ILE A 12 6.27 -1.29 -9.55
C ILE A 12 6.37 -1.95 -10.93
N ASN A 13 6.63 -1.17 -11.98
CA ASN A 13 6.83 -1.71 -13.33
C ASN A 13 8.00 -2.70 -13.39
N GLY A 14 9.09 -2.44 -12.67
CA GLY A 14 10.25 -3.33 -12.62
C GLY A 14 10.05 -4.61 -11.82
N ILE A 15 9.00 -4.71 -11.00
CA ILE A 15 8.69 -5.91 -10.20
C ILE A 15 7.40 -6.62 -10.63
N ILE A 16 6.72 -6.13 -11.67
CA ILE A 16 5.40 -6.65 -12.07
C ILE A 16 5.45 -8.14 -12.41
N GLU A 17 6.54 -8.63 -13.00
CA GLU A 17 6.74 -10.04 -13.32
C GLU A 17 6.81 -10.92 -12.07
N LYS A 18 7.34 -10.40 -10.95
CA LYS A 18 7.39 -11.13 -9.67
C LYS A 18 6.01 -11.28 -9.02
N LEU A 19 5.01 -10.53 -9.50
CA LEU A 19 3.64 -10.56 -9.00
C LEU A 19 2.77 -11.59 -9.76
N GLU A 20 3.37 -12.51 -10.51
CA GLU A 20 2.67 -13.49 -11.36
C GLU A 20 1.67 -14.39 -10.62
N LYS A 21 1.77 -14.55 -9.30
CA LYS A 21 0.81 -15.31 -8.49
C LYS A 21 -0.56 -14.62 -8.36
N TYR A 22 -0.64 -13.34 -8.70
CA TYR A 22 -1.88 -12.57 -8.70
C TYR A 22 -2.52 -12.59 -10.10
N SER A 23 -3.84 -12.78 -10.18
CA SER A 23 -4.61 -12.79 -11.42
C SER A 23 -4.94 -11.38 -11.91
N GLU A 24 -5.07 -10.45 -10.96
CA GLU A 24 -5.40 -9.05 -11.21
C GLU A 24 -4.45 -8.17 -10.41
N ILE A 25 -3.88 -7.16 -11.08
CA ILE A 25 -2.94 -6.20 -10.50
C ILE A 25 -3.35 -4.80 -10.98
N TYR A 26 -3.79 -3.94 -10.06
CA TYR A 26 -4.14 -2.56 -10.37
C TYR A 26 -3.40 -1.60 -9.46
N LEU A 27 -2.55 -0.76 -10.05
CA LEU A 27 -1.99 0.40 -9.35
C LEU A 27 -2.84 1.62 -9.66
N VAL A 28 -3.60 2.08 -8.67
CA VAL A 28 -4.50 3.24 -8.81
C VAL A 28 -3.90 4.43 -8.09
N ARG A 29 -3.68 5.53 -8.82
CA ARG A 29 -3.34 6.82 -8.21
C ARG A 29 -4.60 7.44 -7.59
N ASN A 30 -4.58 7.67 -6.29
CA ASN A 30 -5.65 8.35 -5.58
C ASN A 30 -5.44 9.87 -5.70
N ALA A 31 -6.02 10.47 -6.74
CA ALA A 31 -5.98 11.91 -6.99
C ALA A 31 -6.95 12.68 -6.07
N LYS A 32 -6.82 12.46 -4.75
CA LYS A 32 -7.71 12.99 -3.70
C LYS A 32 -9.16 12.50 -3.79
N LEU A 33 -9.36 11.31 -4.36
CA LEU A 33 -10.69 10.71 -4.53
C LEU A 33 -11.25 10.24 -3.19
N PHE A 34 -10.40 9.76 -2.30
CA PHE A 34 -10.79 9.35 -0.97
C PHE A 34 -9.75 9.69 0.09
N LYS A 35 -10.22 9.69 1.34
CA LYS A 35 -9.44 9.88 2.57
C LYS A 35 -9.58 8.66 3.46
N ILE A 36 -8.53 8.38 4.22
CA ILE A 36 -8.56 7.47 5.37
C ILE A 36 -8.28 8.26 6.64
N TYR A 37 -8.89 7.85 7.76
CA TYR A 37 -8.91 8.63 8.99
C TYR A 37 -8.19 7.89 10.10
N ARG A 38 -7.25 8.57 10.75
CA ARG A 38 -6.45 7.99 11.84
C ARG A 38 -7.32 7.58 13.02
N PHE A 39 -7.12 6.37 13.52
CA PHE A 39 -7.95 5.82 14.59
C PHE A 39 -7.92 6.63 15.88
N SER A 40 -6.77 7.23 16.22
CA SER A 40 -6.57 7.90 17.51
C SER A 40 -7.24 9.27 17.61
N ASP A 41 -7.24 10.05 16.53
CA ASP A 41 -7.68 11.46 16.56
C ASP A 41 -8.46 11.91 15.32
N GLY A 42 -8.78 10.98 14.41
CA GLY A 42 -9.54 11.28 13.20
C GLY A 42 -8.80 12.13 12.17
N LYS A 43 -7.47 12.32 12.28
CA LYS A 43 -6.75 13.08 11.25
C LYS A 43 -6.81 12.37 9.89
N PRO A 44 -7.17 13.08 8.81
CA PRO A 44 -7.27 12.48 7.48
C PRO A 44 -5.91 12.40 6.77
N ILE A 45 -5.76 11.39 5.93
CA ILE A 45 -4.69 11.25 4.93
C ILE A 45 -5.33 10.86 3.59
N GLU A 46 -4.73 11.32 2.51
CA GLU A 46 -5.05 10.96 1.13
C GLU A 46 -3.85 10.16 0.59
N PRO A 47 -3.82 8.82 0.70
CA PRO A 47 -2.70 8.03 0.18
C PRO A 47 -2.50 8.32 -1.30
N ASP A 48 -1.27 8.43 -1.80
CA ASP A 48 -1.02 8.75 -3.21
C ASP A 48 -1.43 7.61 -4.14
N PHE A 49 -1.20 6.36 -3.71
CA PHE A 49 -1.52 5.16 -4.46
C PHE A 49 -2.20 4.09 -3.63
N VAL A 50 -3.00 3.30 -4.32
CA VAL A 50 -3.52 2.02 -3.84
C VAL A 50 -3.14 0.93 -4.83
N LEU A 51 -2.46 -0.10 -4.34
CA LEU A 51 -2.21 -1.32 -5.11
C LEU A 51 -3.24 -2.38 -4.73
N PHE A 52 -4.04 -2.80 -5.72
CA PHE A 52 -4.97 -3.91 -5.61
C PHE A 52 -4.37 -5.16 -6.22
N LEU A 53 -4.39 -6.26 -5.47
CA LEU A 53 -3.92 -7.57 -5.93
C LEU A 53 -4.96 -8.63 -5.59
N LYS A 54 -5.22 -9.54 -6.53
CA LYS A 54 -6.12 -10.68 -6.34
C LYS A 54 -5.37 -11.99 -6.60
N GLU A 55 -5.33 -12.90 -5.62
CA GLU A 55 -4.63 -14.18 -5.78
C GLU A 55 -5.30 -15.13 -6.78
N LYS A 56 -4.50 -15.94 -7.49
CA LYS A 56 -4.98 -16.99 -8.40
C LYS A 56 -5.46 -18.23 -7.63
N GLY A 57 -6.55 -18.85 -8.09
CA GLY A 57 -6.83 -20.27 -7.86
C GLY A 57 -7.21 -20.70 -6.44
N MET A 58 -7.51 -19.77 -5.53
CA MET A 58 -8.09 -20.10 -4.22
C MET A 58 -9.62 -20.20 -4.30
N GLU A 59 -10.21 -21.13 -3.53
CA GLU A 59 -11.67 -21.20 -3.34
C GLU A 59 -12.24 -19.93 -2.69
N THR A 60 -11.41 -19.23 -1.90
CA THR A 60 -11.72 -17.91 -1.31
C THR A 60 -10.88 -16.82 -1.96
N PHE A 61 -11.50 -15.75 -2.44
CA PHE A 61 -10.79 -14.61 -3.02
C PHE A 61 -10.04 -13.83 -1.93
N ILE A 62 -8.71 -13.75 -2.01
CA ILE A 62 -7.91 -12.84 -1.19
C ILE A 62 -7.58 -11.59 -1.99
N GLN A 63 -8.05 -10.44 -1.52
CA GLN A 63 -7.77 -9.13 -2.10
C GLN A 63 -6.84 -8.33 -1.20
N TYR A 64 -5.67 -7.98 -1.71
CA TYR A 64 -4.74 -7.09 -1.02
C TYR A 64 -5.01 -5.65 -1.43
N GLN A 65 -5.05 -4.77 -0.44
CA GLN A 65 -5.13 -3.33 -0.63
C GLN A 65 -3.97 -2.67 0.10
N LEU A 66 -2.95 -2.23 -0.65
CA LEU A 66 -1.78 -1.56 -0.09
C LEU A 66 -1.91 -0.05 -0.26
N PHE A 67 -1.91 0.69 0.84
CA PHE A 67 -1.83 2.15 0.82
C PHE A 67 -0.38 2.60 0.80
N ILE A 68 -0.03 3.43 -0.19
CA ILE A 68 1.37 3.78 -0.49
C ILE A 68 1.50 5.30 -0.69
N GLU A 69 2.54 5.87 -0.09
CA GLU A 69 2.91 7.29 -0.19
C GLU A 69 4.39 7.45 -0.55
N PRO A 70 4.70 7.79 -1.82
CA PRO A 70 6.04 8.22 -2.22
C PRO A 70 6.39 9.59 -1.62
N LYS A 71 7.58 9.70 -1.01
CA LYS A 71 8.02 10.92 -0.31
C LYS A 71 9.46 11.30 -0.61
N GLY A 72 9.67 12.61 -0.76
CA GLY A 72 11.00 13.21 -0.81
C GLY A 72 11.61 13.28 0.60
N LYS A 73 12.94 13.21 0.69
CA LYS A 73 13.68 13.14 1.96
C LYS A 73 13.30 14.24 2.96
N GLN A 74 13.03 15.45 2.47
CA GLN A 74 12.68 16.61 3.30
C GLN A 74 11.34 16.45 4.02
N LEU A 75 10.41 15.66 3.47
CA LEU A 75 9.07 15.47 4.03
C LEU A 75 8.99 14.31 5.02
N LEU A 76 9.98 13.41 5.05
CA LEU A 76 9.92 12.19 5.86
C LEU A 76 9.70 12.46 7.36
N GLN A 77 10.40 13.46 7.91
CA GLN A 77 10.27 13.82 9.34
C GLN A 77 8.97 14.55 9.62
N ILE A 78 8.56 15.47 8.75
CA ILE A 78 7.35 16.27 8.90
C ILE A 78 6.10 15.38 8.82
N ASP A 79 6.10 14.44 7.88
CA ASP A 79 4.99 13.52 7.63
C ASP A 79 5.08 12.22 8.41
N LYS A 80 6.04 12.06 9.34
CA LYS A 80 6.29 10.79 10.07
C LYS A 80 5.02 10.19 10.68
N TRP A 81 4.15 11.05 11.20
CA TRP A 81 2.88 10.64 11.81
C TRP A 81 1.92 9.92 10.82
N LYS A 82 2.02 10.18 9.52
CA LYS A 82 1.23 9.48 8.49
C LYS A 82 1.76 8.07 8.29
N GLU A 83 3.09 7.91 8.27
CA GLU A 83 3.70 6.58 8.20
C GLU A 83 3.35 5.74 9.42
N ASP A 84 3.37 6.34 10.61
CA ASP A 84 2.95 5.67 11.84
C ASP A 84 1.49 5.21 11.73
N PHE A 85 0.61 6.07 11.21
CA PHE A 85 -0.78 5.68 10.98
C PHE A 85 -0.92 4.58 9.93
N LEU A 86 -0.21 4.63 8.80
CA LEU A 86 -0.25 3.55 7.80
C LEU A 86 0.13 2.21 8.44
N ARG A 87 1.17 2.17 9.28
CA ARG A 87 1.56 0.96 10.04
C ARG A 87 0.50 0.50 11.04
N GLU A 88 -0.27 1.42 11.60
CA GLU A 88 -1.37 1.07 12.50
C GLU A 88 -2.55 0.39 11.80
N ILE A 89 -2.78 0.67 10.51
CA ILE A 89 -3.90 0.10 9.74
C ILE A 89 -3.87 -1.42 9.80
N GLU A 90 -2.74 -2.04 9.48
CA GLU A 90 -2.63 -3.50 9.45
C GLU A 90 -2.94 -4.13 10.82
N ASN A 91 -2.46 -3.52 11.90
CA ASN A 91 -2.58 -4.08 13.25
C ASN A 91 -3.94 -3.84 13.92
N LYS A 92 -4.64 -2.76 13.56
CA LYS A 92 -5.84 -2.30 14.28
C LYS A 92 -7.12 -2.30 13.45
N HIS A 93 -7.02 -2.52 12.13
CA HIS A 93 -8.23 -2.53 11.30
C HIS A 93 -9.18 -3.65 11.74
N THR A 94 -10.47 -3.32 11.74
CA THR A 94 -11.54 -4.31 11.87
C THR A 94 -12.27 -4.35 10.54
N LEU A 95 -12.32 -5.51 9.91
CA LEU A 95 -13.06 -5.71 8.68
C LEU A 95 -14.49 -6.08 9.01
N GLN A 96 -15.43 -5.23 8.60
CA GLN A 96 -16.83 -5.62 8.47
C GLN A 96 -17.09 -5.88 6.99
N ILE A 97 -16.87 -7.12 6.58
CA ILE A 97 -17.03 -7.54 5.20
C ILE A 97 -18.52 -7.83 4.98
N LEU A 98 -19.17 -7.06 4.11
CA LEU A 98 -20.59 -7.23 3.79
C LEU A 98 -20.85 -8.38 2.79
N SER A 99 -19.78 -8.94 2.20
CA SER A 99 -19.80 -10.04 1.24
C SER A 99 -19.29 -11.34 1.90
N GLU A 100 -19.99 -12.45 1.69
CA GLU A 100 -19.74 -13.72 2.38
C GLU A 100 -18.42 -14.41 1.95
N ASN A 101 -17.79 -14.00 0.83
CA ASN A 101 -16.74 -14.80 0.17
C ASN A 101 -15.43 -14.05 -0.13
N GLU A 102 -15.24 -12.84 0.39
CA GLU A 102 -14.06 -12.02 0.07
C GLU A 102 -13.22 -11.78 1.32
N ASN A 103 -12.00 -12.34 1.34
CA ASN A 103 -11.02 -12.07 2.37
C ASN A 103 -10.18 -10.86 1.97
N TYR A 104 -10.15 -9.82 2.80
CA TYR A 104 -9.36 -8.62 2.53
C TYR A 104 -8.10 -8.60 3.39
N LYS A 105 -6.98 -8.19 2.79
CA LYS A 105 -5.75 -7.82 3.50
C LYS A 105 -5.48 -6.35 3.25
N ILE A 106 -5.75 -5.52 4.26
CA ILE A 106 -5.47 -4.09 4.21
C ILE A 106 -4.11 -3.83 4.84
N ILE A 107 -3.20 -3.27 4.05
CA ILE A 107 -1.80 -3.06 4.45
C ILE A 107 -1.46 -1.59 4.25
N GLY A 108 -0.97 -0.93 5.29
CA GLY A 108 -0.32 0.36 5.13
C GLY A 108 1.20 0.18 5.03
N MET A 109 1.79 0.69 3.96
CA MET A 109 3.21 0.56 3.72
C MET A 109 3.98 1.72 4.39
N PRO A 110 5.27 1.52 4.73
CA PRO A 110 6.18 2.62 5.01
C PRO A 110 6.25 3.56 3.80
N PHE A 111 6.80 4.76 3.99
CA PHE A 111 7.00 5.66 2.86
C PHE A 111 7.94 5.04 1.83
N TYR A 112 7.60 5.22 0.56
CA TYR A 112 8.53 4.95 -0.52
C TYR A 112 9.41 6.18 -0.72
N ASN A 113 10.71 6.04 -0.51
CA ASN A 113 11.68 7.08 -0.82
C ASN A 113 12.82 6.45 -1.60
N GLU A 114 13.13 7.01 -2.78
CA GLU A 114 14.10 6.40 -3.70
C GLU A 114 15.48 6.19 -3.05
N ASP A 115 15.93 7.14 -2.23
CA ASP A 115 17.23 7.09 -1.55
C ASP A 115 17.30 6.01 -0.46
N THR A 116 16.16 5.58 0.09
CA THR A 116 16.06 4.68 1.25
C THR A 116 15.10 3.49 1.03
N LYS A 117 14.81 3.16 -0.24
CA LYS A 117 13.79 2.17 -0.63
C LYS A 117 14.03 0.74 -0.16
N GLY A 118 15.24 0.41 0.33
CA GLY A 118 15.56 -0.95 0.80
C GLY A 118 14.59 -1.48 1.85
N ASN A 119 14.25 -0.67 2.87
CA ASN A 119 13.28 -1.08 3.89
C ASN A 119 11.87 -1.27 3.30
N PHE A 120 11.45 -0.40 2.39
CA PHE A 120 10.17 -0.54 1.69
C PHE A 120 10.12 -1.84 0.90
N ILE A 121 11.15 -2.15 0.11
CA ILE A 121 11.22 -3.34 -0.74
C ILE A 121 11.19 -4.61 0.11
N ASN A 122 11.97 -4.66 1.19
CA ASN A 122 12.00 -5.83 2.07
C ASN A 122 10.62 -6.11 2.65
N LEU A 123 9.96 -5.09 3.20
CA LEU A 123 8.62 -5.25 3.76
C LEU A 123 7.58 -5.56 2.68
N PHE A 124 7.69 -4.96 1.49
CA PHE A 124 6.81 -5.25 0.36
C PHE A 124 6.87 -6.73 -0.02
N ASN A 125 8.09 -7.27 -0.13
CA ASN A 125 8.30 -8.68 -0.43
C ASN A 125 7.80 -9.59 0.69
N GLU A 126 8.07 -9.25 1.95
CA GLU A 126 7.59 -10.01 3.12
C GLU A 126 6.06 -10.10 3.14
N LYS A 127 5.39 -8.94 3.03
CA LYS A 127 3.92 -8.83 3.08
C LYS A 127 3.24 -9.56 1.94
N LEU A 128 3.89 -9.58 0.78
CA LEU A 128 3.38 -10.26 -0.41
C LEU A 128 3.98 -11.65 -0.60
N GLY A 129 4.79 -12.18 0.32
CA GLY A 129 5.44 -13.49 0.19
C GLY A 129 6.19 -13.67 -1.13
N LEU A 130 7.04 -12.71 -1.49
CA LEU A 130 7.87 -12.68 -2.70
C LEU A 130 9.34 -12.93 -2.31
N ASN A 131 9.65 -14.16 -1.90
CA ASN A 131 11.03 -14.59 -1.59
C ASN A 131 11.60 -15.39 -2.76
#